data_AF-A0A936UDP1-F1
#
_entry.id   AF-A0A936UDP1-F1
#
_cell.length_a   1.000
_cell.length_b   1.000
_cell.length_c   1.000
_cell.angle_alpha   90.00
_cell.angle_beta   90.00
_cell.angle_gamma   90.00
#
_symmetry.space_group_name_H-M   'P 1'
#
loop_
_entity.id
_entity.type
_entity.pdbx_description
1 polymer ?
#
loop_
_entity_poly.entity_id
_entity_poly.type
_entity_poly.pdbx_seq_one_letter_code
_entity_poly.pdbx_strand_id
1 'polypeptide(L)'
;MGLLKDFLRIEADRRGALAALRVEAQSRRLQIDEIGAEAKRKRDEVAMIEEGLRRLAEDVARTEEELLEIESRREDHDRESHERKIEAVRSSLEYDRADGHRIAEDFRHLRSAFETERARLLAEADTGRMMDNFFQIEAFLKDTGTPIPDAARKALMKERQDLMGRIGPLVAPPPAPDGVFKATVVYSALEEGEPAAVVAVGLPDEAEPSGAHDLAALLLYGSYAAVVEKIGPGVPRPRREEGVVIYEQPAGSRAPDEAALDLFLAVKAGLEKAAAAAGVPCELTGVFLEPEIASAVFSRGGQGRRF
;
A
#
# COMPACT_ATOMS: atom_id res chain seq x y z
N MET A 1 -119.48 -39.82 22.02
CA MET A 1 -118.74 -38.96 22.97
C MET A 1 -117.22 -39.11 22.89
N GLY A 2 -116.65 -40.28 22.58
CA GLY A 2 -115.17 -40.47 22.47
C GLY A 2 -114.51 -39.67 21.34
N LEU A 3 -114.99 -39.81 20.09
CA LEU A 3 -114.38 -39.21 18.89
C LEU A 3 -114.26 -37.67 18.90
N LEU A 4 -115.25 -36.96 19.44
CA LEU A 4 -115.22 -35.49 19.51
C LEU A 4 -114.16 -34.98 20.51
N LYS A 5 -113.96 -35.72 21.60
CA LYS A 5 -112.97 -35.41 22.64
C LYS A 5 -111.55 -35.63 22.11
N ASP A 6 -111.36 -36.68 21.32
CA ASP A 6 -110.09 -36.96 20.65
C ASP A 6 -109.77 -35.92 19.57
N PHE A 7 -110.76 -35.48 18.79
CA PHE A 7 -110.59 -34.42 17.79
C PHE A 7 -110.18 -33.07 18.41
N LEU A 8 -110.85 -32.67 19.50
CA LEU A 8 -110.51 -31.45 20.23
C LEU A 8 -109.13 -31.52 20.88
N ARG A 9 -108.70 -32.70 21.32
CA ARG A 9 -107.37 -32.93 21.88
C ARG A 9 -106.28 -32.83 20.81
N ILE A 10 -106.48 -33.49 19.67
CA ILE A 10 -105.58 -33.39 18.51
C ILE A 10 -105.48 -31.94 18.02
N GLU A 11 -106.58 -31.20 18.00
CA GLU A 11 -106.55 -29.80 17.56
C GLU A 11 -105.90 -28.86 18.59
N ALA A 12 -106.08 -29.11 19.88
CA ALA A 12 -105.35 -28.41 20.94
C ALA A 12 -103.84 -28.70 20.87
N ASP A 13 -103.45 -29.96 20.68
CA ASP A 13 -102.06 -30.39 20.53
C ASP A 13 -101.44 -29.80 19.26
N ARG A 14 -102.18 -29.74 18.14
CA ARG A 14 -101.75 -29.09 16.89
C ARG A 14 -101.52 -27.60 17.07
N ARG A 15 -102.42 -26.90 17.79
CA ARG A 15 -102.27 -25.47 18.10
C ARG A 15 -101.10 -25.22 19.06
N GLY A 16 -100.91 -26.09 20.06
CA GLY A 16 -99.76 -26.06 20.96
C GLY A 16 -98.44 -26.26 20.23
N ALA A 17 -98.36 -27.25 19.34
CA ALA A 17 -97.19 -27.52 18.50
C ALA A 17 -96.90 -26.35 17.54
N LEU A 18 -97.93 -25.78 16.90
CA LEU A 18 -97.77 -24.59 16.04
C LEU A 18 -97.32 -23.35 16.82
N ALA A 19 -97.80 -23.17 18.05
CA ALA A 19 -97.38 -22.08 18.91
C ALA A 19 -95.91 -22.26 19.35
N ALA A 20 -95.51 -23.47 19.74
CA ALA A 20 -94.13 -23.81 20.10
C ALA A 20 -93.17 -23.58 18.93
N LEU A 21 -93.51 -24.05 17.73
CA LEU A 21 -92.72 -23.84 16.51
C LEU A 21 -92.61 -22.35 16.14
N ARG A 22 -93.65 -21.54 16.39
CA ARG A 22 -93.59 -20.09 16.17
C ARG A 22 -92.62 -19.40 17.13
N VAL A 23 -92.65 -19.79 18.41
CA VAL A 23 -91.71 -19.26 19.44
C VAL A 23 -90.28 -19.66 19.10
N GLU A 24 -90.06 -20.92 18.72
CA GLU A 24 -88.74 -21.41 18.32
C GLU A 24 -88.23 -20.71 17.06
N ALA A 25 -89.09 -20.51 16.04
CA ALA A 25 -88.73 -19.77 14.84
C ALA A 25 -88.39 -18.30 15.14
N GLN A 26 -89.10 -17.66 16.07
CA GLN A 26 -88.77 -16.29 16.53
C GLN A 26 -87.43 -16.27 17.27
N SER A 27 -87.17 -17.22 18.16
CA SER A 27 -85.89 -17.33 18.87
C SER A 27 -84.73 -17.55 17.90
N ARG A 28 -84.86 -18.43 16.90
CA ARG A 28 -83.84 -18.64 15.87
C ARG A 28 -83.61 -17.41 15.00
N ARG A 29 -84.65 -16.62 14.70
CA ARG A 29 -84.50 -15.35 13.96
C ARG A 29 -83.68 -14.33 14.75
N LEU A 30 -83.96 -14.16 16.04
CA LEU A 30 -83.17 -13.28 16.91
C LEU A 30 -81.70 -13.73 16.96
N GLN A 31 -81.46 -15.05 17.07
CA GLN A 31 -80.10 -15.59 17.05
C GLN A 31 -79.37 -15.34 15.71
N ILE A 32 -80.08 -15.44 14.58
CA ILE A 32 -79.53 -15.08 13.26
C ILE A 32 -79.16 -13.59 13.21
N ASP A 33 -80.01 -12.72 13.74
CA ASP A 33 -79.76 -11.26 13.77
C ASP A 33 -78.56 -10.91 14.66
N GLU A 34 -78.43 -11.56 15.82
CA GLU A 34 -77.28 -11.40 16.72
C GLU A 34 -75.96 -11.84 16.05
N ILE A 35 -75.93 -13.02 15.45
CA ILE A 35 -74.77 -13.54 14.72
C ILE A 35 -74.45 -12.63 13.51
N GLY A 36 -75.46 -12.11 12.82
CA GLY A 36 -75.28 -11.18 11.70
C GLY A 36 -74.64 -9.85 12.13
N ALA A 37 -75.06 -9.30 13.27
CA ALA A 37 -74.49 -8.08 13.83
C ALA A 37 -73.05 -8.28 14.34
N GLU A 38 -72.76 -9.44 14.93
CA GLU A 38 -71.39 -9.82 15.33
C GLU A 38 -70.48 -10.00 14.11
N ALA A 39 -70.94 -10.73 13.08
CA ALA A 39 -70.21 -10.91 11.83
C ALA A 39 -69.92 -9.57 11.13
N LYS A 40 -70.84 -8.61 11.20
CA LYS A 40 -70.62 -7.25 10.68
C LYS A 40 -69.51 -6.52 11.46
N ARG A 41 -69.59 -6.51 12.79
CA ARG A 41 -68.55 -5.89 13.64
C ARG A 41 -67.17 -6.48 13.38
N LYS A 42 -67.09 -7.81 13.24
CA LYS A 42 -65.83 -8.50 12.91
C LYS A 42 -65.30 -8.12 11.52
N ARG A 43 -66.15 -7.92 10.53
CA ARG A 43 -65.73 -7.41 9.21
C ARG A 43 -65.18 -5.99 9.29
N ASP A 44 -65.82 -5.12 10.06
CA ASP A 44 -65.36 -3.74 10.25
C ASP A 44 -63.99 -3.71 10.97
N GLU A 45 -63.78 -4.56 11.99
CA GLU A 45 -62.47 -4.76 12.63
C GLU A 45 -61.40 -5.24 11.64
N VAL A 46 -61.72 -6.22 10.80
CA VAL A 46 -60.80 -6.73 9.77
C VAL A 46 -60.44 -5.63 8.77
N ALA A 47 -61.41 -4.84 8.31
CA ALA A 47 -61.16 -3.74 7.38
C ALA A 47 -60.21 -2.68 7.98
N MET A 48 -60.36 -2.37 9.27
CA MET A 48 -59.45 -1.45 9.97
C MET A 48 -58.03 -2.02 10.09
N ILE A 49 -57.90 -3.32 10.35
CA ILE A 49 -56.60 -4.00 10.39
C ILE A 49 -55.96 -4.01 9.00
N GLU A 50 -56.71 -4.32 7.95
CA GLU A 50 -56.22 -4.29 6.57
C GLU A 50 -55.72 -2.91 6.16
N GLU A 51 -56.42 -1.84 6.54
CA GLU A 51 -55.96 -0.48 6.27
C GLU A 51 -54.72 -0.11 7.09
N GLY A 52 -54.64 -0.57 8.34
CA GLY A 52 -53.43 -0.45 9.16
C GLY A 52 -52.23 -1.16 8.52
N LEU A 53 -52.43 -2.38 8.00
CA LEU A 53 -51.41 -3.15 7.28
C LEU A 53 -50.95 -2.46 6.00
N ARG A 54 -51.87 -1.83 5.24
CA ARG A 54 -51.49 -1.05 4.04
C ARG A 54 -50.59 0.13 4.39
N ARG A 55 -50.95 0.92 5.41
CA ARG A 55 -50.14 2.06 5.85
C ARG A 55 -48.76 1.60 6.34
N LEU A 56 -48.71 0.50 7.08
CA LEU A 56 -47.46 -0.05 7.57
C LEU A 56 -46.59 -0.57 6.41
N ALA A 57 -47.20 -1.16 5.37
CA ALA A 57 -46.48 -1.56 4.16
C ALA A 57 -45.92 -0.35 3.39
N GLU A 58 -46.66 0.76 3.31
CA GLU A 58 -46.19 2.01 2.70
C GLU A 58 -45.03 2.64 3.50
N ASP A 59 -45.09 2.61 4.84
CA ASP A 59 -44.01 3.10 5.70
C ASP A 59 -42.76 2.21 5.64
N VAL A 60 -42.94 0.89 5.54
CA VAL A 60 -41.84 -0.06 5.30
C VAL A 60 -41.18 0.23 3.96
N ALA A 61 -41.95 0.35 2.88
CA ALA A 61 -41.41 0.65 1.55
C ALA A 61 -40.62 1.97 1.53
N ARG A 62 -41.11 3.00 2.22
CA ARG A 62 -40.41 4.28 2.36
C ARG A 62 -39.10 4.14 3.13
N THR A 63 -39.12 3.39 4.23
CA THR A 63 -37.92 3.15 5.05
C THR A 63 -36.88 2.34 4.28
N GLU A 64 -37.30 1.35 3.49
CA GLU A 64 -36.42 0.57 2.61
C GLU A 64 -35.78 1.44 1.53
N GLU A 65 -36.54 2.37 0.94
CA GLU A 65 -36.00 3.35 -0.02
C GLU A 65 -34.97 4.29 0.62
N GLU A 66 -35.25 4.82 1.82
CA GLU A 66 -34.30 5.64 2.57
C GLU A 66 -33.01 4.86 2.93
N LEU A 67 -33.12 3.58 3.28
CA LEU A 67 -31.96 2.73 3.56
C LEU A 67 -31.09 2.55 2.32
N LEU A 68 -31.69 2.27 1.16
CA LEU A 68 -30.97 2.13 -0.11
C LEU A 68 -30.24 3.42 -0.50
N GLU A 69 -30.84 4.59 -0.28
CA GLU A 69 -30.15 5.87 -0.51
C GLU A 69 -28.94 6.07 0.42
N ILE A 70 -29.08 5.71 1.70
CA ILE A 70 -27.98 5.83 2.67
C ILE A 70 -26.84 4.87 2.32
N GLU A 71 -27.17 3.62 1.95
CA GLU A 71 -26.19 2.63 1.51
C GLU A 71 -25.46 3.09 0.25
N SER A 72 -26.17 3.59 -0.76
CA SER A 72 -25.57 4.14 -1.98
C SER A 72 -24.62 5.31 -1.68
N ARG A 73 -25.01 6.25 -0.80
CA ARG A 73 -24.14 7.38 -0.43
C ARG A 73 -22.90 6.92 0.32
N ARG A 74 -23.03 5.88 1.16
CA ARG A 74 -21.90 5.29 1.87
C ARG A 74 -20.93 4.63 0.89
N GLU A 75 -21.44 3.86 -0.07
CA GLU A 75 -20.61 3.24 -1.11
C GLU A 75 -19.86 4.28 -1.95
N ASP A 76 -20.52 5.38 -2.32
CA ASP A 76 -19.88 6.48 -3.05
C ASP A 76 -18.80 7.16 -2.20
N HIS A 77 -19.06 7.38 -0.91
CA HIS A 77 -18.07 7.94 0.01
C HIS A 77 -16.86 7.02 0.21
N ASP A 78 -17.10 5.71 0.38
CA ASP A 78 -16.05 4.71 0.52
C ASP A 78 -15.20 4.64 -0.76
N ARG A 79 -15.83 4.76 -1.94
CA ARG A 79 -15.15 4.85 -3.25
C ARG A 79 -14.29 6.11 -3.35
N GLU A 80 -14.85 7.29 -3.07
CA GLU A 80 -14.09 8.55 -3.11
C GLU A 80 -12.91 8.55 -2.12
N SER A 81 -13.11 8.01 -0.92
CA SER A 81 -12.06 7.88 0.09
C SER A 81 -10.94 6.96 -0.40
N HIS A 82 -11.30 5.83 -1.01
CA HIS A 82 -10.35 4.89 -1.60
C HIS A 82 -9.55 5.53 -2.74
N GLU A 83 -10.20 6.25 -3.65
CA GLU A 83 -9.54 6.98 -4.75
C GLU A 83 -8.56 8.04 -4.23
N ARG A 84 -8.94 8.80 -3.21
CA ARG A 84 -8.03 9.79 -2.58
C ARG A 84 -6.82 9.13 -1.91
N LYS A 85 -6.98 7.97 -1.27
CA LYS A 85 -5.85 7.22 -0.70
C LYS A 85 -4.88 6.77 -1.81
N ILE A 86 -5.39 6.25 -2.93
CA ILE A 86 -4.57 5.86 -4.09
C ILE A 86 -3.79 7.07 -4.63
N GLU A 87 -4.46 8.20 -4.82
CA GLU A 87 -3.84 9.43 -5.32
C GLU A 87 -2.77 9.97 -4.37
N ALA A 88 -3.02 9.91 -3.06
CA ALA A 88 -2.04 10.32 -2.05
C ALA A 88 -0.76 9.47 -2.08
N VAL A 89 -0.89 8.14 -2.22
CA VAL A 89 0.26 7.23 -2.35
C VAL A 89 1.07 7.55 -3.60
N ARG A 90 0.39 7.71 -4.75
CA ARG A 90 1.06 8.05 -6.02
C ARG A 90 1.80 9.40 -5.92
N SER A 91 1.14 10.41 -5.36
CA SER A 91 1.71 11.74 -5.17
C SER A 91 2.92 11.72 -4.24
N SER A 92 2.89 10.92 -3.18
CA SER A 92 4.03 10.76 -2.26
C SER A 92 5.24 10.14 -2.96
N LEU A 93 5.03 9.09 -3.77
CA LEU A 93 6.10 8.44 -4.52
C LEU A 93 6.68 9.37 -5.61
N GLU A 94 5.83 10.16 -6.26
CA GLU A 94 6.25 11.15 -7.25
C GLU A 94 7.06 12.29 -6.61
N TYR A 95 6.64 12.76 -5.44
CA TYR A 95 7.38 13.77 -4.68
C TYR A 95 8.78 13.29 -4.30
N ASP A 96 8.90 12.08 -3.75
CA ASP A 96 10.19 11.48 -3.39
C ASP A 96 11.08 11.26 -4.62
N ARG A 97 10.48 10.87 -5.75
CA ARG A 97 11.19 10.78 -7.04
C ARG A 97 11.78 12.12 -7.45
N ALA A 98 10.99 13.20 -7.37
CA ALA A 98 11.45 14.54 -7.75
C ALA A 98 12.59 15.04 -6.85
N ASP A 99 12.48 14.84 -5.53
CA ASP A 99 13.54 15.22 -4.59
C ASP A 99 14.81 14.37 -4.78
N GLY A 100 14.64 13.05 -4.97
CA GLY A 100 15.71 12.13 -5.29
C GLY A 100 16.44 12.47 -6.60
N HIS A 101 15.72 12.98 -7.61
CA HIS A 101 16.30 13.31 -8.92
C HIS A 101 17.36 14.39 -8.80
N ARG A 102 17.05 15.46 -8.06
CA ARG A 102 17.98 16.54 -7.76
C ARG A 102 19.26 16.01 -7.10
N ILE A 103 19.14 15.16 -6.08
CA ILE A 103 20.28 14.60 -5.36
C ILE A 103 21.10 13.67 -6.27
N ALA A 104 20.45 12.89 -7.13
CA ALA A 104 21.12 12.02 -8.08
C ALA A 104 21.88 12.81 -9.16
N GLU A 105 21.33 13.93 -9.65
CA GLU A 105 22.03 14.83 -10.58
C GLU A 105 23.25 15.45 -9.93
N ASP A 106 23.11 16.00 -8.71
CA ASP A 106 24.23 16.57 -7.95
C ASP A 106 25.33 15.53 -7.71
N PHE A 107 24.94 14.30 -7.32
CA PHE A 107 25.87 13.19 -7.16
C PHE A 107 26.62 12.87 -8.46
N ARG A 108 25.91 12.79 -9.58
CA ARG A 108 26.49 12.50 -10.90
C ARG A 108 27.49 13.58 -11.30
N HIS A 109 27.13 14.85 -11.12
CA HIS A 109 28.02 15.98 -11.41
C HIS A 109 29.28 15.98 -10.54
N LEU A 110 29.13 15.79 -9.23
CA LEU A 110 30.23 15.75 -8.28
C LEU A 110 31.19 14.59 -8.58
N ARG A 111 30.66 13.39 -8.86
CA ARG A 111 31.47 12.21 -9.18
C ARG A 111 32.19 12.35 -10.52
N SER A 112 31.50 12.81 -11.56
CA SER A 112 32.11 13.03 -12.88
C SER A 112 33.22 14.08 -12.83
N ALA A 113 33.00 15.20 -12.12
CA ALA A 113 34.00 16.24 -11.94
C ALA A 113 35.22 15.74 -11.15
N PHE A 114 34.98 15.01 -10.05
CA PHE A 114 36.04 14.43 -9.23
C PHE A 114 36.91 13.45 -10.04
N GLU A 115 36.30 12.59 -10.85
CA GLU A 115 37.04 11.63 -11.65
C GLU A 115 37.80 12.25 -12.81
N THR A 116 37.22 13.28 -13.44
CA THR A 116 37.92 14.05 -14.47
C THR A 116 39.16 14.72 -13.88
N GLU A 117 39.03 15.33 -12.71
CA GLU A 117 40.15 15.97 -12.01
C GLU A 117 41.18 14.93 -11.54
N ARG A 118 40.73 13.79 -11.01
CA ARG A 118 41.62 12.68 -10.64
C ARG A 118 42.38 12.12 -11.84
N ALA A 119 41.72 11.94 -12.98
CA ALA A 119 42.35 11.47 -14.21
C ALA A 119 43.37 12.49 -14.74
N ARG A 120 43.04 13.78 -14.70
CA ARG A 120 43.96 14.88 -15.02
C ARG A 120 45.18 14.87 -14.10
N LEU A 121 44.97 14.79 -12.78
CA LEU A 121 46.05 14.75 -11.79
C LEU A 121 46.92 13.49 -11.97
N LEU A 122 46.33 12.33 -12.28
CA LEU A 122 47.10 11.12 -12.60
C LEU A 122 47.94 11.27 -13.86
N ALA A 123 47.45 11.99 -14.87
CA ALA A 123 48.19 12.26 -16.11
C ALA A 123 49.30 13.31 -15.91
N GLU A 124 49.08 14.33 -15.07
CA GLU A 124 50.09 15.34 -14.70
C GLU A 124 51.11 14.81 -13.68
N ALA A 125 50.73 13.81 -12.91
CA ALA A 125 51.57 13.15 -11.94
C ALA A 125 52.57 12.21 -12.62
N ASP A 126 53.75 12.73 -12.97
CA ASP A 126 54.98 11.97 -13.24
C ASP A 126 55.50 11.27 -11.94
N THR A 127 54.58 10.60 -11.24
CA THR A 127 54.71 10.01 -9.90
C THR A 127 55.78 8.94 -9.86
N GLY A 128 56.03 8.24 -10.98
CA GLY A 128 57.15 7.31 -11.13
C GLY A 128 58.50 8.01 -10.91
N ARG A 129 58.77 9.10 -11.63
CA ARG A 129 60.05 9.83 -11.50
C ARG A 129 60.24 10.51 -10.15
N MET A 130 59.16 11.00 -9.54
CA MET A 130 59.23 11.62 -8.20
C MET A 130 59.46 10.58 -7.10
N MET A 131 58.83 9.41 -7.18
CA MET A 131 59.10 8.29 -6.26
C MET A 131 60.55 7.80 -6.42
N ASP A 132 61.04 7.70 -7.67
CA ASP A 132 62.43 7.35 -7.94
C ASP A 132 63.40 8.38 -7.35
N ASN A 133 63.13 9.68 -7.51
CA ASN A 133 63.95 10.74 -6.92
C ASN A 133 63.92 10.70 -5.38
N PHE A 134 62.75 10.48 -4.76
CA PHE A 134 62.62 10.36 -3.31
C PHE A 134 63.41 9.16 -2.78
N PHE A 135 63.26 7.97 -3.39
CA PHE A 135 64.00 6.77 -3.00
C PHE A 135 65.50 6.87 -3.30
N GLN A 136 65.91 7.55 -4.37
CA GLN A 136 67.33 7.82 -4.66
C GLN A 136 67.96 8.72 -3.60
N ILE A 137 67.27 9.80 -3.19
CA ILE A 137 67.76 10.68 -2.12
C ILE A 137 67.76 9.92 -0.78
N GLU A 138 66.73 9.11 -0.49
CA GLU A 138 66.67 8.30 0.73
C GLU A 138 67.77 7.24 0.78
N ALA A 139 68.03 6.55 -0.33
CA ALA A 139 69.10 5.56 -0.46
C ALA A 139 70.48 6.21 -0.31
N PHE A 140 70.72 7.36 -0.97
CA PHE A 140 71.95 8.13 -0.83
C PHE A 140 72.22 8.56 0.63
N LEU A 141 71.17 8.94 1.36
CA LEU A 141 71.27 9.33 2.78
C LEU A 141 71.45 8.14 3.73
N LYS A 142 70.99 6.94 3.36
CA LYS A 142 71.20 5.69 4.13
C LYS A 142 72.60 5.10 3.92
N ASP A 143 73.13 5.20 2.70
CA ASP A 143 74.42 4.61 2.31
C ASP A 143 75.63 5.39 2.85
N THR A 144 75.46 6.70 3.11
CA THR A 144 76.57 7.59 3.47
C THR A 144 76.99 7.56 4.94
N GLY A 145 76.31 6.79 5.83
CA GLY A 145 76.71 6.54 7.23
C GLY A 145 76.98 7.77 8.11
N THR A 146 76.67 8.97 7.60
CA THR A 146 77.04 10.27 8.15
C THR A 146 75.78 11.04 8.53
N PRO A 147 75.84 11.92 9.55
CA PRO A 147 74.66 12.70 9.95
C PRO A 147 74.16 13.54 8.77
N ILE A 148 72.87 13.38 8.45
CA ILE A 148 72.20 14.02 7.31
C ILE A 148 72.41 15.55 7.36
N PRO A 149 73.06 16.15 6.34
CA PRO A 149 73.21 17.60 6.27
C PRO A 149 71.86 18.33 6.27
N ASP A 150 71.76 19.45 6.98
CA ASP A 150 70.51 20.20 7.14
C ASP A 150 69.86 20.61 5.80
N ALA A 151 70.66 20.87 4.77
CA ALA A 151 70.18 21.17 3.42
C ALA A 151 69.46 19.96 2.78
N ALA A 152 70.00 18.75 2.94
CA ALA A 152 69.39 17.53 2.43
C ALA A 152 68.13 17.16 3.21
N ARG A 153 68.12 17.38 4.53
CA ARG A 153 66.92 17.23 5.37
C ARG A 153 65.80 18.18 4.94
N LYS A 154 66.12 19.44 4.66
CA LYS A 154 65.15 20.43 4.15
C LYS A 154 64.63 20.05 2.76
N ALA A 155 65.49 19.59 1.87
CA ALA A 155 65.10 19.14 0.54
C ALA A 155 64.14 17.93 0.61
N LEU A 156 64.45 16.93 1.45
CA LEU A 156 63.60 15.75 1.61
C LEU A 156 62.26 16.06 2.28
N MET A 157 62.23 16.99 3.24
CA MET A 157 60.97 17.48 3.82
C MET A 157 60.12 18.24 2.80
N LYS A 158 60.74 19.03 1.93
CA LYS A 158 60.06 19.74 0.84
C LYS A 158 59.49 18.76 -0.18
N GLU A 159 60.30 17.81 -0.67
CA GLU A 159 59.85 16.74 -1.57
C GLU A 159 58.71 15.92 -0.96
N ARG A 160 58.79 15.59 0.34
CA ARG A 160 57.70 14.92 1.06
C ARG A 160 56.43 15.77 1.10
N GLN A 161 56.55 17.07 1.35
CA GLN A 161 55.41 17.99 1.41
C GLN A 161 54.78 18.18 0.02
N ASP A 162 55.60 18.29 -1.02
CA ASP A 162 55.18 18.42 -2.42
C ASP A 162 54.51 17.12 -2.91
N LEU A 163 55.07 15.96 -2.58
CA LEU A 163 54.48 14.65 -2.85
C LEU A 163 53.14 14.48 -2.12
N MET A 164 53.07 14.88 -0.84
CA MET A 164 51.81 14.80 -0.08
C MET A 164 50.74 15.76 -0.60
N GLY A 165 51.13 16.96 -1.05
CA GLY A 165 50.21 17.92 -1.67
C GLY A 165 49.62 17.43 -2.98
N ARG A 166 50.36 16.61 -3.74
CA ARG A 166 49.90 16.01 -5.01
C ARG A 166 49.14 14.69 -4.83
N ILE A 167 49.54 13.86 -3.86
CA ILE A 167 48.84 12.61 -3.54
C ILE A 167 47.52 12.87 -2.83
N GLY A 168 47.44 13.91 -1.98
CA GLY A 168 46.25 14.23 -1.19
C GLY A 168 44.93 14.22 -1.99
N PRO A 169 44.82 14.98 -3.10
CA PRO A 169 43.64 14.95 -3.96
C PRO A 169 43.36 13.60 -4.65
N LEU A 170 44.40 12.78 -4.90
CA LEU A 170 44.26 11.46 -5.54
C LEU A 170 43.70 10.38 -4.60
N VAL A 171 43.89 10.55 -3.29
CA VAL A 171 43.42 9.64 -2.23
C VAL A 171 42.26 10.22 -1.43
N ALA A 172 41.82 11.44 -1.74
CA ALA A 172 40.66 12.05 -1.13
C ALA A 172 39.41 11.22 -1.42
N PRO A 173 38.50 11.07 -0.45
CA PRO A 173 37.20 10.48 -0.73
C PRO A 173 36.46 11.36 -1.74
N PRO A 174 35.68 10.76 -2.64
CA PRO A 174 34.87 11.53 -3.57
C PRO A 174 33.89 12.43 -2.82
N PRO A 175 33.61 13.65 -3.32
CA PRO A 175 32.62 14.52 -2.73
C PRO A 175 31.22 13.90 -2.78
N ALA A 176 30.39 14.27 -1.82
CA ALA A 176 28.99 13.87 -1.72
C ALA A 176 28.09 15.12 -1.84
N PRO A 177 26.86 14.98 -2.38
CA PRO A 177 25.90 16.07 -2.49
C PRO A 177 25.48 16.59 -1.11
N ASP A 178 25.21 17.89 -1.05
CA ASP A 178 24.60 18.54 0.11
C ASP A 178 23.09 18.26 0.10
N GLY A 179 22.64 17.32 0.91
CA GLY A 179 21.22 16.95 0.98
C GLY A 179 20.99 15.62 1.66
N VAL A 180 19.71 15.29 1.89
CA VAL A 180 19.29 14.00 2.44
C VAL A 180 18.44 13.32 1.39
N PHE A 181 18.85 12.13 0.96
CA PHE A 181 18.03 11.29 0.09
C PHE A 181 16.82 10.79 0.87
N LYS A 182 15.64 11.27 0.49
CA LYS A 182 14.37 10.84 1.07
C LYS A 182 13.71 9.83 0.14
N ALA A 183 13.24 8.73 0.72
CA ALA A 183 12.39 7.81 -0.01
C ALA A 183 11.36 7.14 0.90
N THR A 184 10.13 7.08 0.40
CA THR A 184 9.06 6.29 0.99
C THR A 184 9.15 4.87 0.48
N VAL A 185 9.22 3.94 1.41
CA VAL A 185 9.17 2.52 1.18
C VAL A 185 7.78 2.04 1.54
N VAL A 186 7.01 1.74 0.51
CA VAL A 186 5.62 1.32 0.61
C VAL A 186 5.60 -0.20 0.60
N TYR A 187 4.95 -0.85 1.56
CA TYR A 187 4.82 -2.30 1.54
C TYR A 187 3.38 -2.78 1.76
N SER A 188 3.06 -3.89 1.13
CA SER A 188 1.75 -4.54 1.25
C SER A 188 1.90 -6.04 1.05
N ALA A 189 1.01 -6.79 1.69
CA ALA A 189 0.85 -8.22 1.54
C ALA A 189 -0.41 -8.49 0.70
N LEU A 190 -0.27 -9.08 -0.49
CA LEU A 190 -1.41 -9.40 -1.36
C LEU A 190 -1.81 -10.88 -1.17
N GLU A 191 -3.11 -11.17 -1.09
CA GLU A 191 -3.65 -12.53 -0.94
C GLU A 191 -3.98 -13.19 -2.29
N GLU A 192 -4.13 -14.52 -2.28
CA GLU A 192 -4.54 -15.44 -3.38
C GLU A 192 -4.17 -15.06 -4.84
N GLY A 193 -3.18 -15.77 -5.40
CA GLY A 193 -2.81 -15.67 -6.83
C GLY A 193 -1.89 -14.48 -7.17
N GLU A 194 -1.60 -13.62 -6.19
CA GLU A 194 -0.76 -12.44 -6.28
C GLU A 194 0.60 -12.64 -5.55
N PRO A 195 1.60 -11.76 -5.72
CA PRO A 195 2.83 -11.85 -4.94
C PRO A 195 2.48 -11.60 -3.47
N ALA A 196 2.89 -12.50 -2.58
CA ALA A 196 2.54 -12.41 -1.16
C ALA A 196 3.06 -11.16 -0.46
N ALA A 197 4.07 -10.50 -1.04
CA ALA A 197 4.60 -9.24 -0.53
C ALA A 197 5.14 -8.36 -1.66
N VAL A 198 4.86 -7.06 -1.55
CA VAL A 198 5.36 -6.02 -2.44
C VAL A 198 6.04 -4.94 -1.60
N VAL A 199 7.19 -4.45 -2.06
CA VAL A 199 7.84 -3.24 -1.56
C VAL A 199 8.13 -2.30 -2.72
N ALA A 200 7.68 -1.06 -2.63
CA ALA A 200 7.84 -0.05 -3.66
C ALA A 200 8.62 1.15 -3.12
N VAL A 201 9.55 1.68 -3.93
CA VAL A 201 10.42 2.81 -3.57
C VAL A 201 10.48 3.81 -4.71
N GLY A 202 10.18 5.08 -4.45
CA GLY A 202 10.45 6.16 -5.41
C GLY A 202 11.96 6.38 -5.54
N LEU A 203 12.56 5.92 -6.65
CA LEU A 203 13.99 6.15 -6.93
C LEU A 203 14.14 7.06 -8.16
N PRO A 204 15.18 7.91 -8.18
CA PRO A 204 15.41 8.80 -9.30
C PRO A 204 15.84 8.07 -10.58
N ASP A 205 15.25 8.49 -11.69
CA ASP A 205 15.52 8.20 -13.11
C ASP A 205 15.58 6.72 -13.59
N GLU A 206 14.95 6.51 -14.76
CA GLU A 206 14.53 5.20 -15.30
C GLU A 206 15.51 4.60 -16.32
N ALA A 207 16.52 5.37 -16.74
CA ALA A 207 17.50 4.92 -17.73
C ALA A 207 18.30 3.69 -17.24
N GLU A 208 18.79 2.89 -18.18
CA GLU A 208 19.73 1.80 -17.86
C GLU A 208 20.89 2.38 -17.03
N PRO A 209 21.24 1.73 -15.90
CA PRO A 209 22.27 2.25 -14.99
C PRO A 209 23.56 2.49 -15.76
N SER A 210 23.95 3.76 -15.88
CA SER A 210 24.96 4.19 -16.85
C SER A 210 26.41 4.11 -16.35
N GLY A 211 26.64 3.55 -15.16
CA GLY A 211 27.97 3.29 -14.63
C GLY A 211 28.07 3.51 -13.12
N ALA A 212 29.30 3.57 -12.62
CA ALA A 212 29.59 3.68 -11.18
C ALA A 212 29.25 5.06 -10.56
N HIS A 213 28.83 6.04 -11.38
CA HIS A 213 28.51 7.42 -10.95
C HIS A 213 27.01 7.67 -10.83
N ASP A 214 26.20 6.61 -10.95
CA ASP A 214 24.76 6.70 -10.91
C ASP A 214 24.24 6.30 -9.53
N LEU A 215 23.77 7.29 -8.75
CA LEU A 215 23.23 7.06 -7.41
C LEU A 215 22.05 6.08 -7.43
N ALA A 216 21.18 6.16 -8.43
CA ALA A 216 20.02 5.29 -8.56
C ALA A 216 20.45 3.83 -8.78
N ALA A 217 21.50 3.62 -9.59
CA ALA A 217 22.10 2.31 -9.79
C ALA A 217 22.68 1.75 -8.49
N LEU A 218 23.46 2.55 -7.75
CA LEU A 218 24.05 2.15 -6.48
C LEU A 218 22.98 1.74 -5.46
N LEU A 219 21.93 2.55 -5.33
CA LEU A 219 20.81 2.28 -4.43
C LEU A 219 20.09 1.00 -4.83
N LEU A 220 19.74 0.83 -6.11
CA LEU A 220 19.06 -0.36 -6.64
C LEU A 220 19.87 -1.64 -6.44
N TYR A 221 21.17 -1.61 -6.73
CA TYR A 221 22.01 -2.79 -6.58
C TYR A 221 22.23 -3.12 -5.11
N GLY A 222 22.42 -2.11 -4.25
CA GLY A 222 22.61 -2.31 -2.81
C GLY A 222 21.36 -2.85 -2.12
N SER A 223 20.18 -2.32 -2.43
CA SER A 223 18.89 -2.83 -1.94
C SER A 223 18.62 -4.25 -2.45
N TYR A 224 18.81 -4.52 -3.74
CA TYR A 224 18.59 -5.86 -4.28
C TYR A 224 19.59 -6.88 -3.71
N ALA A 225 20.85 -6.51 -3.52
CA ALA A 225 21.84 -7.38 -2.87
C ALA A 225 21.42 -7.73 -1.43
N ALA A 226 20.94 -6.76 -0.65
CA ALA A 226 20.44 -7.01 0.70
C ALA A 226 19.18 -7.90 0.72
N VAL A 227 18.28 -7.73 -0.25
CA VAL A 227 17.12 -8.60 -0.47
C VAL A 227 17.54 -10.03 -0.75
N VAL A 228 18.48 -10.23 -1.67
CA VAL A 228 19.01 -11.56 -2.01
C VAL A 228 19.76 -12.19 -0.82
N GLU A 229 20.50 -11.40 -0.05
CA GLU A 229 21.22 -11.86 1.14
C GLU A 229 20.24 -12.32 2.24
N LYS A 230 19.19 -11.54 2.49
CA LYS A 230 18.24 -11.81 3.58
C LYS A 230 17.21 -12.88 3.23
N ILE A 231 16.67 -12.86 2.01
CA ILE A 231 15.55 -13.72 1.60
C ILE A 231 16.05 -14.92 0.79
N GLY A 232 17.09 -14.75 0.00
CA GLY A 232 17.73 -15.79 -0.80
C GLY A 232 17.76 -15.51 -2.30
N PRO A 233 18.48 -16.34 -3.08
CA PRO A 233 18.70 -16.14 -4.52
C PRO A 233 17.47 -16.35 -5.39
N GLY A 234 16.36 -16.83 -4.83
CA GLY A 234 15.11 -17.07 -5.56
C GLY A 234 14.23 -15.83 -5.71
N VAL A 235 14.60 -14.68 -5.14
CA VAL A 235 13.81 -13.45 -5.26
C VAL A 235 13.94 -12.86 -6.66
N PRO A 236 12.81 -12.53 -7.32
CA PRO A 236 12.84 -11.92 -8.65
C PRO A 236 13.60 -10.60 -8.63
N ARG A 237 14.14 -10.22 -9.80
CA ARG A 237 14.73 -8.89 -9.95
C ARG A 237 13.63 -7.84 -9.74
N PRO A 238 13.93 -6.72 -9.06
CA PRO A 238 12.96 -5.65 -8.89
C PRO A 238 12.57 -5.09 -10.25
N ARG A 239 11.27 -4.84 -10.43
CA ARG A 239 10.74 -4.19 -11.62
C ARG A 239 10.78 -2.67 -11.44
N ARG A 240 10.86 -1.94 -12.55
CA ARG A 240 10.74 -0.49 -12.59
C ARG A 240 9.43 -0.14 -13.28
N GLU A 241 8.64 0.72 -12.67
CA GLU A 241 7.31 1.08 -13.15
C GLU A 241 7.00 2.52 -12.76
N GLU A 242 6.83 3.41 -13.75
CA GLU A 242 6.46 4.83 -13.55
C GLU A 242 7.33 5.57 -12.50
N GLY A 243 8.64 5.29 -12.46
CA GLY A 243 9.59 5.90 -11.51
C GLY A 243 9.62 5.28 -10.12
N VAL A 244 8.97 4.13 -9.95
CA VAL A 244 8.99 3.34 -8.72
C VAL A 244 9.73 2.05 -8.98
N VAL A 245 10.57 1.66 -8.03
CA VAL A 245 11.21 0.35 -8.01
C VAL A 245 10.41 -0.57 -7.10
N ILE A 246 9.91 -1.66 -7.67
CA ILE A 246 9.02 -2.60 -7.02
C ILE A 246 9.74 -3.93 -6.83
N TYR A 247 9.90 -4.33 -5.58
CA TYR A 247 10.38 -5.63 -5.14
C TYR A 247 9.17 -6.49 -4.83
N GLU A 248 9.20 -7.73 -5.31
CA GLU A 248 8.12 -8.67 -5.07
C GLU A 248 8.68 -9.97 -4.51
N GLN A 249 7.98 -10.54 -3.54
CA GLN A 249 8.21 -11.90 -3.09
C GLN A 249 7.04 -12.77 -3.56
N PRO A 250 7.30 -13.83 -4.36
CA PRO A 250 6.23 -14.74 -4.79
C PRO A 250 5.64 -15.49 -3.60
N ALA A 251 4.39 -15.95 -3.77
CA ALA A 251 3.71 -16.76 -2.77
C ALA A 251 4.57 -17.94 -2.32
N GLY A 252 4.72 -18.10 -1.01
CA GLY A 252 5.57 -19.10 -0.38
C GLY A 252 4.93 -19.68 0.88
N SER A 253 5.66 -20.52 1.61
CA SER A 253 5.17 -21.21 2.81
C SER A 253 5.11 -20.33 4.08
N ARG A 254 5.43 -19.04 3.97
CA ARG A 254 5.44 -18.08 5.09
C ARG A 254 4.18 -17.23 5.07
N ALA A 255 3.80 -16.68 6.23
CA ALA A 255 2.72 -15.71 6.29
C ALA A 255 3.07 -14.47 5.44
N PRO A 256 2.10 -13.89 4.71
CA PRO A 256 2.36 -12.81 3.78
C PRO A 256 2.86 -11.54 4.50
N ASP A 257 2.34 -11.23 5.69
CA ASP A 257 2.80 -10.11 6.51
C ASP A 257 4.25 -10.24 6.96
N GLU A 258 4.66 -11.46 7.35
CA GLU A 258 6.06 -11.74 7.74
C GLU A 258 6.99 -11.59 6.55
N ALA A 259 6.59 -12.09 5.38
CA ALA A 259 7.32 -11.95 4.13
C ALA A 259 7.45 -10.47 3.73
N ALA A 260 6.38 -9.69 3.87
CA ALA A 260 6.37 -8.27 3.53
C ALA A 260 7.25 -7.44 4.45
N LEU A 261 7.21 -7.72 5.76
CA LEU A 261 8.11 -7.07 6.71
C LEU A 261 9.57 -7.46 6.45
N ASP A 262 9.85 -8.73 6.15
CA ASP A 262 11.21 -9.18 5.86
C ASP A 262 11.79 -8.51 4.63
N LEU A 263 10.98 -8.43 3.56
CA LEU A 263 11.30 -7.73 2.32
C LEU A 263 11.52 -6.24 2.56
N PHE A 264 10.63 -5.59 3.31
CA PHE A 264 10.77 -4.18 3.68
C PHE A 264 12.10 -3.91 4.39
N LEU A 265 12.41 -4.70 5.43
CA LEU A 265 13.63 -4.54 6.20
C LEU A 265 14.88 -4.79 5.35
N ALA A 266 14.82 -5.74 4.40
CA ALA A 266 15.93 -6.00 3.48
C ALA A 266 16.19 -4.82 2.53
N VAL A 267 15.12 -4.32 1.89
CA VAL A 267 15.19 -3.17 0.99
C VAL A 267 15.71 -1.95 1.74
N LYS A 268 15.14 -1.65 2.92
CA LYS A 268 15.55 -0.54 3.76
C LYS A 268 17.05 -0.61 4.13
N ALA A 269 17.49 -1.76 4.64
CA ALA A 269 18.89 -1.95 5.04
C ALA A 269 19.86 -1.79 3.87
N GLY A 270 19.52 -2.31 2.68
CA GLY A 270 20.36 -2.19 1.50
C GLY A 270 20.41 -0.76 0.95
N LEU A 271 19.30 -0.02 0.98
CA LEU A 271 19.27 1.40 0.62
C LEU A 271 20.12 2.25 1.57
N GLU A 272 19.98 2.08 2.88
CA GLU A 272 20.79 2.79 3.89
C GLU A 272 22.27 2.49 3.72
N LYS A 273 22.62 1.20 3.52
CA LYS A 273 24.01 0.77 3.31
C LYS A 273 24.61 1.35 2.02
N ALA A 274 23.84 1.35 0.93
CA ALA A 274 24.28 1.90 -0.35
C ALA A 274 24.45 3.41 -0.30
N ALA A 275 23.49 4.13 0.30
CA ALA A 275 23.57 5.57 0.48
C ALA A 275 24.77 5.97 1.37
N ALA A 276 24.98 5.26 2.48
CA ALA A 276 26.12 5.47 3.35
C ALA A 276 27.46 5.22 2.63
N ALA A 277 27.55 4.17 1.81
CA ALA A 277 28.74 3.90 0.99
C ALA A 277 28.97 4.98 -0.09
N ALA A 278 27.91 5.62 -0.57
CA ALA A 278 27.97 6.75 -1.48
C ALA A 278 28.30 8.09 -0.78
N GLY A 279 28.26 8.13 0.56
CA GLY A 279 28.42 9.34 1.37
C GLY A 279 27.16 10.22 1.40
N VAL A 280 26.01 9.70 0.97
CA VAL A 280 24.74 10.43 0.88
C VAL A 280 23.90 10.12 2.14
N PRO A 281 23.54 11.11 2.96
CA PRO A 281 22.58 10.91 4.05
C PRO A 281 21.25 10.39 3.50
N CYS A 282 20.62 9.44 4.19
CA CYS A 282 19.40 8.78 3.72
C CYS A 282 18.35 8.75 4.83
N GLU A 283 17.12 9.15 4.50
CA GLU A 283 15.96 9.11 5.38
C GLU A 283 14.86 8.29 4.70
N LEU A 284 14.50 7.16 5.29
CA LEU A 284 13.52 6.24 4.74
C LEU A 284 12.26 6.20 5.61
N THR A 285 11.12 6.46 4.98
CA THR A 285 9.81 6.37 5.64
C THR A 285 9.11 5.09 5.20
N GLY A 286 8.76 4.21 6.15
CA GLY A 286 7.99 3.00 5.86
C GLY A 286 6.50 3.27 5.98
N VAL A 287 5.73 2.89 4.95
CA VAL A 287 4.26 3.01 4.95
C VAL A 287 3.64 1.65 4.64
N PHE A 288 2.71 1.21 5.49
CA PHE A 288 1.89 0.03 5.24
C PHE A 288 0.68 0.40 4.41
N LEU A 289 0.38 -0.39 3.37
CA LEU A 289 -0.82 -0.24 2.57
C LEU A 289 -1.77 -1.43 2.69
N GLU A 290 -3.05 -1.09 2.72
CA GLU A 290 -4.16 -2.01 2.47
C GLU A 290 -3.95 -2.70 1.10
N PRO A 291 -4.16 -4.02 0.98
CA PRO A 291 -3.95 -4.78 -0.27
C PRO A 291 -4.68 -4.19 -1.49
N GLU A 292 -5.87 -3.65 -1.27
CA GLU A 292 -6.72 -3.03 -2.30
C GLU A 292 -6.07 -1.75 -2.86
N ILE A 293 -5.41 -0.97 -2.00
CA ILE A 293 -4.70 0.24 -2.43
C ILE A 293 -3.43 -0.16 -3.19
N ALA A 294 -2.69 -1.15 -2.68
CA ALA A 294 -1.46 -1.61 -3.31
C ALA A 294 -1.70 -2.18 -4.71
N SER A 295 -2.76 -2.98 -4.89
CA SER A 295 -3.15 -3.52 -6.20
C SER A 295 -3.57 -2.43 -7.19
N ALA A 296 -4.22 -1.36 -6.73
CA ALA A 296 -4.59 -0.22 -7.58
C ALA A 296 -3.40 0.68 -7.95
N VAL A 297 -2.43 0.85 -7.05
CA VAL A 297 -1.24 1.68 -7.28
C VAL A 297 -0.22 0.95 -8.15
N PHE A 298 0.12 -0.29 -7.80
CA PHE A 298 1.16 -1.08 -8.45
C PHE A 298 0.55 -2.05 -9.47
N SER A 299 -0.08 -1.45 -10.49
CA SER A 299 -0.63 -2.20 -11.62
C SER A 299 0.46 -3.09 -12.21
N ARG A 300 0.21 -4.37 -12.48
CA ARG A 300 1.20 -5.18 -13.20
C ARG A 300 1.28 -4.67 -14.64
N GLY A 301 2.43 -4.17 -15.07
CA GLY A 301 2.80 -4.01 -16.49
C GLY A 301 2.35 -5.24 -17.31
N GLY A 302 1.17 -5.09 -17.93
CA GLY A 302 0.35 -6.24 -18.29
C GLY A 302 -0.98 -5.84 -18.94
N GLN A 303 -1.00 -4.74 -19.69
CA GLN A 303 -1.90 -4.63 -20.84
C GLN A 303 -1.51 -5.74 -21.83
N GLY A 304 -1.99 -6.97 -21.61
CA GLY A 304 -1.60 -8.11 -22.43
C GLY A 304 -2.36 -9.41 -22.21
N ARG A 305 -3.26 -9.50 -21.21
CA ARG A 305 -4.22 -10.60 -21.12
C ARG A 305 -5.60 -10.09 -20.73
N ARG A 306 -6.20 -9.31 -21.64
CA ARG A 306 -7.62 -9.40 -21.89
C ARG A 306 -7.83 -10.47 -22.95
N PHE A 307 -8.31 -11.64 -22.54
CA PHE A 307 -9.34 -12.43 -23.20
C PHE A 307 -9.90 -13.40 -22.16
#